data_AF-M3D5F4-F1
#
_entry.id   AF-M3D5F4-F1
#
_cell.length_a   1.000
_cell.length_b   1.000
_cell.length_c   1.000
_cell.angle_alpha   90.00
_cell.angle_beta   90.00
_cell.angle_gamma   90.00
#
_symmetry.space_group_name_H-M   'P 1'
#
loop_
_entity.id
_entity.type
_entity.pdbx_description
1 polymer ?
#
loop_
_entity_poly.entity_id
_entity_poly.type
_entity_poly.pdbx_seq_one_letter_code
_entity_poly.pdbx_strand_id
1 'polypeptide(L)'
;MMFSKSLQPMLCVAATLGAHNSPFLRDATTGFSTSGNQFYNTTTQLAAGVRLVTAQIHHPNDTSSALHVCHADCALLDAGTLESWLAEIKTWMDANTNDVVTILIVNGAGATAGEISAAYVSSGMLPYAYSPTNESANSDWPTLMNEFTYIFENDYDNSSPTDFSCEVNRPTHLANQTATAISQGYMGLVNHFLYENQLFGMA
;
A
#
# COMPACT_ATOMS: atom_id res chain seq x y z
N MET A 1 -1.98 15.48 22.20
CA MET A 1 -1.60 14.92 20.88
C MET A 1 -0.97 16.06 20.08
N MET A 2 0.31 15.96 19.76
CA MET A 2 1.04 16.96 18.96
C MET A 2 1.05 16.47 17.52
N PHE A 3 0.42 17.21 16.60
CA PHE A 3 0.75 17.11 15.18
C PHE A 3 2.03 17.92 14.96
N SER A 4 3.15 17.21 14.79
CA SER A 4 4.44 17.81 14.46
C SER A 4 4.43 18.28 13.00
N LYS A 5 4.89 19.52 12.78
CA LYS A 5 5.16 20.17 11.48
C LYS A 5 6.31 19.54 10.65
N SER A 6 6.72 18.32 10.99
CA SER A 6 7.66 17.53 10.19
C SER A 6 6.84 16.53 9.40
N LEU A 7 6.88 16.61 8.07
CA LEU A 7 6.36 15.61 7.14
C LEU A 7 6.50 14.20 7.74
N GLN A 8 5.42 13.69 8.34
CA GLN A 8 5.37 12.30 8.73
C GLN A 8 5.30 11.49 7.43
N PRO A 9 5.96 10.34 7.40
CA PRO A 9 6.20 9.65 6.15
C PRO A 9 4.88 9.21 5.52
N MET A 10 4.62 9.68 4.30
CA MET A 10 3.33 9.61 3.60
C MET A 10 2.73 8.20 3.50
N LEU A 11 3.52 7.13 3.59
CA LEU A 11 2.95 5.78 3.59
C LEU A 11 2.04 5.52 4.80
N CYS A 12 2.30 6.15 5.96
CA CYS A 12 1.46 6.00 7.15
C CYS A 12 0.14 6.79 7.08
N VAL A 13 -0.02 7.69 6.11
CA VAL A 13 -1.20 8.57 5.98
C VAL A 13 -2.10 8.14 4.80
N ALA A 14 -1.62 7.24 3.94
CA ALA A 14 -2.39 6.70 2.83
C ALA A 14 -3.32 5.55 3.28
N ALA A 15 -4.63 5.75 3.16
CA ALA A 15 -5.59 4.66 3.26
C ALA A 15 -5.54 3.82 1.97
N THR A 16 -5.32 2.51 2.10
CA THR A 16 -5.28 1.58 0.96
C THR A 16 -6.34 0.50 1.09
N LEU A 17 -6.85 0.02 -0.04
CA LEU A 17 -7.68 -1.18 -0.09
C LEU A 17 -6.80 -2.43 0.02
N GLY A 18 -7.19 -3.33 0.91
CA GLY A 18 -6.52 -4.61 1.11
C GLY A 18 -7.40 -5.80 0.75
N ALA A 19 -6.78 -6.87 0.26
CA ALA A 19 -7.42 -8.15 0.02
C ALA A 19 -6.85 -9.22 0.96
N HIS A 20 -7.74 -9.78 1.78
CA HIS A 20 -7.40 -10.88 2.68
C HIS A 20 -7.29 -12.18 1.88
N ASN A 21 -6.15 -12.88 2.01
CA ASN A 21 -5.92 -14.17 1.39
C ASN A 21 -6.05 -14.12 -0.14
N SER A 22 -5.35 -13.16 -0.75
CA SER A 22 -5.40 -12.85 -2.18
C SER A 22 -5.30 -14.04 -3.13
N PRO A 23 -4.38 -15.02 -2.95
CA PRO A 23 -4.25 -16.12 -3.91
C PRO A 23 -5.31 -17.22 -3.76
N PHE A 24 -6.17 -17.18 -2.73
CA PHE A 24 -7.08 -18.28 -2.41
C PHE A 24 -8.40 -18.12 -3.17
N LEU A 25 -8.45 -18.69 -4.37
CA LEU A 25 -9.58 -18.56 -5.28
C LEU A 25 -10.77 -19.45 -4.93
N ARG A 26 -11.97 -18.91 -5.10
CA ARG A 26 -13.25 -19.60 -5.05
C ARG A 26 -13.91 -19.53 -6.42
N ASP A 27 -13.39 -20.28 -7.36
CA ASP A 27 -13.90 -20.31 -8.74
C ASP A 27 -13.95 -21.74 -9.29
N ALA A 28 -14.28 -21.90 -10.57
CA ALA A 28 -14.38 -23.21 -11.20
C ALA A 28 -13.06 -24.00 -11.15
N THR A 29 -11.90 -23.35 -11.13
CA THR A 29 -10.58 -24.00 -11.12
C THR A 29 -10.28 -24.66 -9.77
N THR A 30 -10.83 -24.11 -8.69
CA THR A 30 -10.73 -24.65 -7.33
C THR A 30 -11.98 -25.44 -6.91
N GLY A 31 -12.89 -25.74 -7.85
CA GLY A 31 -14.15 -26.41 -7.56
C GLY A 31 -15.06 -25.61 -6.62
N PHE A 32 -14.93 -24.27 -6.64
CA PHE A 32 -15.58 -23.34 -5.72
C PHE A 32 -15.29 -23.66 -4.24
N SER A 33 -14.05 -24.06 -3.94
CA SER A 33 -13.59 -24.41 -2.59
C SER A 33 -14.13 -23.46 -1.54
N THR A 34 -14.69 -24.01 -0.47
CA THR A 34 -15.18 -23.23 0.69
C THR A 34 -14.05 -22.53 1.43
N SER A 35 -12.81 -22.97 1.21
CA SER A 35 -11.59 -22.33 1.72
C SER A 35 -11.11 -21.17 0.82
N GLY A 36 -11.75 -20.91 -0.32
CA GLY A 36 -11.42 -19.77 -1.16
C GLY A 36 -12.00 -18.46 -0.63
N ASN A 37 -11.21 -17.38 -0.66
CA ASN A 37 -11.59 -16.04 -0.21
C ASN A 37 -11.96 -15.10 -1.36
N GLN A 38 -11.40 -15.30 -2.55
CA GLN A 38 -11.49 -14.35 -3.66
C GLN A 38 -12.08 -15.01 -4.90
N PHE A 39 -12.88 -14.29 -5.69
CA PHE A 39 -13.33 -14.77 -7.01
C PHE A 39 -12.37 -14.41 -8.14
N TYR A 40 -11.37 -13.57 -7.86
CA TYR A 40 -10.43 -13.03 -8.84
C TYR A 40 -9.01 -13.20 -8.34
N ASN A 41 -8.08 -13.48 -9.24
CA ASN A 41 -6.65 -13.64 -8.93
C ASN A 41 -6.00 -12.35 -8.44
N THR A 42 -4.78 -12.48 -7.93
CA THR A 42 -4.03 -11.39 -7.29
C THR A 42 -3.82 -10.23 -8.26
N THR A 43 -3.40 -10.52 -9.50
CA THR A 43 -3.24 -9.48 -10.54
C THR A 43 -4.53 -8.71 -10.84
N THR A 44 -5.69 -9.36 -10.86
CA THR A 44 -6.99 -8.67 -11.04
C THR A 44 -7.34 -7.80 -9.83
N GLN A 45 -7.05 -8.27 -8.61
CA GLN A 45 -7.22 -7.46 -7.39
C GLN A 45 -6.36 -6.19 -7.46
N LEU A 46 -5.08 -6.32 -7.85
CA LEU A 46 -4.17 -5.18 -8.02
C LEU A 46 -4.65 -4.21 -9.10
N ALA A 47 -5.13 -4.73 -10.25
CA ALA A 47 -5.72 -3.91 -11.31
C ALA A 47 -7.00 -3.17 -10.86
N ALA A 48 -7.74 -3.72 -9.89
CA ALA A 48 -8.93 -3.10 -9.30
C ALA A 48 -8.62 -2.06 -8.20
N GLY A 49 -7.34 -1.78 -7.91
CA GLY A 49 -6.92 -0.75 -6.95
C GLY A 49 -6.53 -1.27 -5.56
N VAL A 50 -6.50 -2.60 -5.35
CA VAL A 50 -5.93 -3.18 -4.12
C VAL A 50 -4.43 -2.88 -4.07
N ARG A 51 -3.93 -2.43 -2.91
CA ARG A 51 -2.50 -2.15 -2.67
C ARG A 51 -1.94 -2.83 -1.41
N LEU A 52 -2.77 -3.63 -0.75
CA LEU A 52 -2.35 -4.60 0.26
C LEU A 52 -2.86 -6.00 -0.13
N VAL A 53 -1.96 -6.94 -0.37
CA VAL A 53 -2.31 -8.34 -0.62
C VAL A 53 -1.77 -9.20 0.51
N THR A 54 -2.57 -10.15 1.00
CA THR A 54 -2.16 -11.05 2.07
C THR A 54 -2.19 -12.51 1.64
N ALA A 55 -1.25 -13.30 2.15
CA ALA A 55 -1.22 -14.75 1.98
C ALA A 55 -0.66 -15.42 3.24
N GLN A 56 -0.79 -16.75 3.28
CA GLN A 56 -0.23 -17.58 4.35
C GLN A 56 0.70 -18.60 3.69
N ILE A 57 1.88 -18.81 4.27
CA ILE A 57 2.85 -19.79 3.77
C ILE A 57 2.91 -21.02 4.65
N HIS A 58 2.99 -22.18 4.03
CA HIS A 58 3.05 -23.49 4.68
C HIS A 58 4.02 -24.41 3.94
N HIS A 59 4.51 -25.46 4.61
CA HIS A 59 5.09 -26.60 3.93
C HIS A 59 3.94 -27.53 3.50
N PRO A 60 3.91 -28.01 2.24
CA PRO A 60 2.84 -28.91 1.79
C PRO A 60 2.92 -30.29 2.44
N ASN A 61 4.08 -30.65 3.01
CA ASN A 61 4.33 -31.86 3.80
C ASN A 61 5.68 -31.73 4.51
N ASP A 62 5.95 -32.66 5.44
CA ASP A 62 7.17 -32.66 6.28
C ASP A 62 8.49 -32.84 5.51
N THR A 63 8.44 -33.22 4.23
CA THR A 63 9.64 -33.47 3.41
C THR A 63 9.90 -32.39 2.37
N SER A 64 8.96 -31.45 2.17
CA SER A 64 9.08 -30.39 1.18
C SER A 64 9.83 -29.19 1.73
N SER A 65 10.92 -28.81 1.06
CA SER A 65 11.62 -27.55 1.30
C SER A 65 10.97 -26.35 0.60
N ALA A 66 10.05 -26.58 -0.34
CA ALA A 66 9.37 -25.50 -1.05
C ALA A 66 8.26 -24.91 -0.18
N LEU A 67 8.24 -23.57 -0.06
CA LEU A 67 7.16 -22.83 0.58
C LEU A 67 5.99 -22.70 -0.39
N HIS A 68 4.80 -23.09 0.07
CA HIS A 68 3.55 -22.96 -0.66
C HIS A 68 2.65 -21.91 -0.03
N VAL A 69 1.84 -21.24 -0.83
CA VAL A 69 0.76 -20.35 -0.36
C VAL A 69 -0.51 -21.17 -0.15
N CYS A 70 -0.83 -21.46 1.11
CA CYS A 70 -1.92 -22.37 1.47
C CYS A 70 -2.91 -21.72 2.44
N HIS A 71 -4.20 -22.05 2.34
CA HIS A 71 -5.21 -21.52 3.26
C HIS A 71 -5.22 -22.32 4.57
N ALA A 72 -4.44 -21.89 5.57
CA ALA A 72 -4.22 -22.53 6.88
C ALA A 72 -3.57 -23.93 6.84
N ASP A 73 -3.83 -24.72 5.80
CA ASP A 73 -3.20 -26.02 5.52
C ASP A 73 -3.29 -26.30 4.01
N CYS A 74 -2.25 -26.90 3.42
CA CYS A 74 -2.20 -27.17 1.97
C CYS A 74 -3.20 -28.24 1.52
N ALA A 75 -3.71 -29.08 2.42
CA ALA A 75 -4.80 -30.00 2.13
C ALA A 75 -6.16 -29.30 1.96
N LEU A 76 -6.32 -28.08 2.51
CA LEU A 76 -7.57 -27.31 2.40
C LEU A 76 -7.63 -26.54 1.08
N LEU A 77 -6.55 -25.82 0.76
CA LEU A 77 -6.38 -25.13 -0.50
C LEU A 77 -4.91 -24.74 -0.66
N ASP A 78 -4.26 -25.29 -1.68
CA ASP A 78 -2.91 -24.95 -2.10
C ASP A 78 -2.99 -24.11 -3.38
N ALA A 79 -2.55 -22.85 -3.31
CA ALA A 79 -2.52 -21.92 -4.44
C ALA A 79 -1.17 -21.90 -5.16
N GLY A 80 -0.28 -22.87 -4.88
CA GLY A 80 1.02 -23.03 -5.50
C GLY A 80 2.17 -22.52 -4.64
N THR A 81 3.36 -22.42 -5.23
CA THR A 81 4.57 -21.99 -4.51
C THR A 81 4.55 -20.49 -4.21
N LEU A 82 5.18 -20.09 -3.10
CA LEU A 82 5.42 -18.69 -2.78
C LEU A 82 6.19 -17.99 -3.91
N GLU A 83 7.16 -18.67 -4.51
CA GLU A 83 7.90 -18.18 -5.67
C GLU A 83 6.97 -17.83 -6.84
N SER A 84 6.06 -18.74 -7.22
CA SER A 84 5.13 -18.51 -8.32
C SER A 84 4.20 -17.33 -8.05
N TRP A 85 3.70 -17.20 -6.83
CA TRP A 85 2.83 -16.09 -6.45
C TRP A 85 3.58 -14.75 -6.44
N LEU A 86 4.82 -14.71 -5.93
CA LEU A 86 5.67 -13.52 -6.00
C LEU A 86 6.01 -13.14 -7.45
N ALA A 87 6.26 -14.13 -8.33
CA ALA A 87 6.52 -13.89 -9.74
C ALA A 87 5.29 -13.35 -10.49
N GLU A 88 4.08 -13.78 -10.12
CA GLU A 88 2.82 -13.20 -10.61
C GLU A 88 2.76 -11.70 -10.26
N ILE A 89 2.99 -11.35 -8.99
CA ILE A 89 2.95 -9.95 -8.53
C ILE A 89 4.05 -9.13 -9.21
N LYS A 90 5.28 -9.67 -9.30
CA LYS A 90 6.39 -9.03 -10.01
C LYS A 90 6.01 -8.69 -11.45
N THR A 91 5.42 -9.64 -12.17
CA THR A 91 4.99 -9.44 -13.57
C THR A 91 3.99 -8.27 -13.67
N TRP A 92 3.08 -8.15 -12.70
CA TRP A 92 2.18 -7.00 -12.63
C TRP A 92 2.95 -5.70 -12.33
N MET A 93 3.88 -5.71 -11.38
CA MET A 93 4.69 -4.53 -11.03
C MET A 93 5.63 -4.09 -12.16
N ASP A 94 6.13 -5.01 -12.99
CA ASP A 94 6.91 -4.69 -14.19
C ASP A 94 6.10 -3.80 -15.16
N ALA A 95 4.78 -4.02 -15.24
CA ALA A 95 3.86 -3.24 -16.07
C ALA A 95 3.30 -1.98 -15.36
N ASN A 96 3.51 -1.84 -14.04
CA ASN A 96 2.93 -0.79 -13.20
C ASN A 96 4.02 -0.12 -12.35
N THR A 97 4.96 0.57 -13.02
CA THR A 97 6.23 1.02 -12.43
C THR A 97 6.10 2.10 -11.36
N ASN A 98 4.95 2.74 -11.22
CA ASN A 98 4.69 3.78 -10.23
C ASN A 98 3.86 3.27 -9.03
N ASP A 99 3.47 2.00 -9.04
CA ASP A 99 2.66 1.42 -7.99
C ASP A 99 3.52 0.81 -6.87
N VAL A 100 3.00 0.93 -5.65
CA VAL A 100 3.58 0.31 -4.46
C VAL A 100 2.60 -0.69 -3.90
N VAL A 101 3.06 -1.93 -3.74
CA VAL A 101 2.25 -3.05 -3.22
C VAL A 101 2.81 -3.48 -1.88
N THR A 102 1.96 -3.48 -0.86
CA THR A 102 2.27 -4.09 0.42
C THR A 102 1.89 -5.57 0.37
N ILE A 103 2.86 -6.44 0.67
CA ILE A 103 2.65 -7.90 0.75
C ILE A 103 2.77 -8.30 2.22
N LEU A 104 1.70 -8.88 2.77
CA LEU A 104 1.71 -9.46 4.11
C LEU A 104 1.71 -10.99 4.00
N ILE A 105 2.74 -11.62 4.54
CA ILE A 105 2.88 -13.08 4.59
C ILE A 105 2.73 -13.55 6.03
N VAL A 106 1.72 -14.37 6.30
CA VAL A 106 1.60 -15.11 7.56
C VAL A 106 2.48 -16.34 7.48
N ASN A 107 3.44 -16.46 8.40
CA ASN A 107 4.40 -17.56 8.42
C ASN A 107 3.84 -18.79 9.18
N GLY A 108 2.90 -19.51 8.56
CA GLY A 108 2.37 -20.77 9.08
C GLY A 108 3.34 -21.95 8.98
N ALA A 109 4.35 -21.83 8.11
CA ALA A 109 5.42 -22.80 7.90
C ALA A 109 6.45 -22.86 9.03
N GLY A 110 6.57 -21.79 9.83
CA GLY A 110 7.73 -21.61 10.71
C GLY A 110 9.03 -21.41 9.93
N ALA A 111 8.93 -20.94 8.68
CA ALA A 111 10.05 -20.74 7.77
C ALA A 111 11.03 -19.69 8.31
N THR A 112 12.31 -19.91 8.06
CA THR A 112 13.36 -18.94 8.36
C THR A 112 13.33 -17.77 7.38
N ALA A 113 13.92 -16.63 7.78
CA ALA A 113 14.09 -15.49 6.88
C ALA A 113 14.88 -15.86 5.61
N GLY A 114 15.83 -16.80 5.71
CA GLY A 114 16.60 -17.30 4.56
C GLY A 114 15.74 -18.04 3.53
N GLU A 115 14.80 -18.87 3.97
CA GLU A 115 13.89 -19.59 3.09
C GLU A 115 12.91 -18.65 2.38
N ILE A 116 12.37 -17.66 3.10
CA ILE A 116 11.51 -16.64 2.50
C ILE A 116 12.31 -15.79 1.51
N SER A 117 13.52 -15.35 1.88
CA SER A 117 14.42 -14.60 0.99
C SER A 117 14.76 -15.37 -0.28
N ALA A 118 14.98 -16.69 -0.19
CA ALA A 118 15.22 -17.54 -1.35
C ALA A 118 14.05 -17.51 -2.36
N ALA A 119 12.81 -17.44 -1.90
CA ALA A 119 11.64 -17.28 -2.77
C ALA A 119 11.60 -15.90 -3.45
N TYR A 120 11.97 -14.83 -2.74
CA TYR A 120 12.09 -13.48 -3.31
C TYR A 120 13.20 -13.37 -4.36
N VAL A 121 14.33 -14.05 -4.14
CA VAL A 121 15.42 -14.14 -5.11
C VAL A 121 14.97 -14.91 -6.35
N SER A 122 14.40 -16.10 -6.16
CA SER A 122 14.04 -17.00 -7.26
C SER A 122 12.90 -16.44 -8.12
N SER A 123 11.94 -15.75 -7.52
CA SER A 123 10.86 -15.05 -8.24
C SER A 123 11.33 -13.79 -8.97
N GLY A 124 12.53 -13.29 -8.68
CA GLY A 124 13.04 -12.02 -9.20
C GLY A 124 12.40 -10.78 -8.55
N MET A 125 11.73 -10.94 -7.42
CA MET A 125 11.04 -9.86 -6.68
C MET A 125 12.00 -9.00 -5.85
N LEU A 126 13.23 -9.47 -5.61
CA LEU A 126 14.21 -8.78 -4.77
C LEU A 126 14.44 -7.30 -5.14
N PRO A 127 14.53 -6.89 -6.42
CA PRO A 127 14.70 -5.46 -6.78
C PRO A 127 13.51 -4.56 -6.40
N TYR A 128 12.33 -5.13 -6.15
CA TYR A 128 11.13 -4.41 -5.71
C TYR A 128 10.98 -4.36 -4.19
N ALA A 129 11.76 -5.15 -3.46
CA ALA A 129 11.65 -5.21 -2.00
C ALA A 129 12.26 -3.97 -1.36
N TYR A 130 11.48 -3.30 -0.51
CA TYR A 130 11.99 -2.24 0.35
C TYR A 130 12.61 -2.84 1.61
N SER A 131 13.89 -2.51 1.85
CA SER A 131 14.57 -2.80 3.12
C SER A 131 14.72 -1.51 3.91
N PRO A 132 14.10 -1.37 5.09
CA PRO A 132 14.28 -0.19 5.92
C PRO A 132 15.73 -0.09 6.41
N THR A 133 16.25 1.13 6.48
CA THR A 133 17.60 1.39 7.04
C THR A 133 17.61 1.40 8.56
N ASN A 134 16.43 1.50 9.20
CA ASN A 134 16.23 1.49 10.64
C ASN A 134 15.02 0.61 10.97
N GLU A 135 15.17 -0.33 11.91
CA GLU A 135 14.10 -1.26 12.30
C GLU A 135 13.12 -0.69 13.36
N SER A 136 13.28 0.60 13.70
CA SER A 136 12.38 1.28 14.63
C SER A 136 10.98 1.41 14.04
N ALA A 137 9.94 1.04 14.78
CA ALA A 137 8.54 1.22 14.38
C ALA A 137 8.16 2.70 14.14
N ASN A 138 8.95 3.63 14.68
CA ASN A 138 8.78 5.08 14.51
C ASN A 138 9.80 5.67 13.53
N SER A 139 10.48 4.82 12.75
CA SER A 139 11.39 5.31 11.71
C SER A 139 10.61 5.98 10.57
N ASP A 140 11.27 6.91 9.89
CA ASP A 140 10.72 7.57 8.72
C ASP A 140 10.54 6.53 7.59
N TRP A 141 9.30 6.18 7.30
CA TRP A 141 8.97 5.46 6.08
C TRP A 141 9.26 6.33 4.85
N PRO A 142 9.57 5.75 3.68
CA PRO A 142 9.68 6.54 2.46
C PRO A 142 8.33 7.18 2.12
N THR A 143 8.37 8.39 1.55
CA THR A 143 7.18 8.97 0.93
C THR A 143 7.03 8.43 -0.49
N LEU A 144 5.78 8.21 -0.95
CA LEU A 144 5.52 7.79 -2.34
C LEU A 144 5.93 8.87 -3.33
N MET A 145 5.65 10.13 -2.98
CA MET A 145 5.94 11.32 -3.77
C MET A 145 6.05 12.51 -2.83
N ASN A 146 6.51 13.65 -3.33
CA ASN A 146 6.42 14.89 -2.60
C ASN A 146 5.06 15.54 -2.92
N GLU A 147 4.25 15.78 -1.89
CA GLU A 147 2.87 16.30 -2.01
C GLU A 147 2.83 17.57 -2.86
N PHE A 148 3.58 18.60 -2.49
CA PHE A 148 3.58 19.88 -3.20
C PHE A 148 4.33 19.89 -4.54
N THR A 149 4.72 18.70 -5.04
CA THR A 149 5.13 18.53 -6.44
C THR A 149 3.94 18.23 -7.34
N TYR A 150 2.84 17.71 -6.80
CA TYR A 150 1.69 17.23 -7.58
C TYR A 150 0.34 17.71 -7.04
N ILE A 151 0.30 18.19 -5.80
CA ILE A 151 -0.89 18.69 -5.12
C ILE A 151 -0.69 20.17 -4.82
N PHE A 152 -1.72 20.97 -5.04
CA PHE A 152 -1.81 22.31 -4.47
C PHE A 152 -2.92 22.34 -3.43
N GLU A 153 -2.78 23.21 -2.44
CA GLU A 153 -3.81 23.46 -1.42
C GLU A 153 -4.16 24.94 -1.37
N ASN A 154 -5.39 25.24 -0.95
CA ASN A 154 -5.79 26.58 -0.54
C ASN A 154 -5.46 26.83 0.95
N ASP A 155 -5.95 27.94 1.49
CA ASP A 155 -5.71 28.32 2.89
C ASP A 155 -6.22 27.26 3.88
N TYR A 156 -5.36 26.92 4.84
CA TYR A 156 -5.66 26.11 6.01
C TYR A 156 -5.84 27.02 7.24
N ASP A 157 -6.39 26.51 8.34
CA ASP A 157 -6.66 27.30 9.56
C ASP A 157 -7.69 28.44 9.34
N ASN A 158 -8.65 28.20 8.45
CA ASN A 158 -9.78 29.11 8.20
C ASN A 158 -10.64 29.22 9.45
N SER A 159 -10.68 30.39 10.10
CA SER A 159 -11.42 30.61 11.35
C SER A 159 -12.68 31.48 11.15
N SER A 160 -12.85 31.99 9.94
CA SER A 160 -14.06 32.66 9.45
C SER A 160 -14.50 32.04 8.12
N PRO A 161 -15.83 31.98 7.83
CA PRO A 161 -16.33 31.60 6.50
C PRO A 161 -15.77 32.44 5.35
N THR A 162 -15.22 33.63 5.62
CA THR A 162 -14.58 34.50 4.62
C THR A 162 -13.14 34.13 4.32
N ASP A 163 -12.51 33.27 5.12
CA ASP A 163 -11.11 32.87 4.95
C ASP A 163 -10.97 31.80 3.86
N PHE A 164 -12.08 31.12 3.50
CA PHE A 164 -12.08 30.16 2.41
C PHE A 164 -11.77 30.83 1.08
N SER A 165 -10.61 30.49 0.53
CA SER A 165 -10.17 30.91 -0.78
C SER A 165 -10.17 29.73 -1.76
N CYS A 166 -10.42 30.01 -3.04
CA CYS A 166 -10.12 29.06 -4.12
C CYS A 166 -8.68 29.22 -4.63
N GLU A 167 -7.94 30.20 -4.11
CA GLU A 167 -6.56 30.45 -4.51
C GLU A 167 -5.59 29.45 -3.91
N VAL A 168 -4.56 29.12 -4.68
CA VAL A 168 -3.43 28.33 -4.20
C VAL A 168 -2.73 29.08 -3.05
N ASN A 169 -2.54 28.40 -1.92
CA ASN A 169 -1.64 28.81 -0.84
C ASN A 169 -0.33 28.01 -0.87
N ARG A 170 -0.42 26.69 -1.08
CA ARG A 170 0.73 25.77 -1.14
C ARG A 170 0.75 24.98 -2.46
N PRO A 171 1.93 24.77 -3.08
CA PRO A 171 3.23 25.30 -2.67
C PRO A 171 3.33 26.82 -2.80
N THR A 172 4.15 27.44 -1.95
CA THR A 172 4.30 28.91 -1.88
C THR A 172 4.79 29.55 -3.18
N HIS A 173 5.53 28.82 -4.03
CA HIS A 173 5.97 29.32 -5.34
C HIS A 173 4.82 29.44 -6.36
N LEU A 174 3.68 28.81 -6.11
CA LEU A 174 2.44 28.92 -6.90
C LEU A 174 1.34 29.69 -6.16
N ALA A 175 1.65 30.35 -5.04
CA ALA A 175 0.65 31.07 -4.26
C ALA A 175 -0.08 32.12 -5.12
N ASN A 176 -1.42 32.13 -5.05
CA ASN A 176 -2.34 32.95 -5.84
C ASN A 176 -2.25 32.73 -7.37
N GLN A 177 -1.72 31.59 -7.81
CA GLN A 177 -1.55 31.26 -9.23
C GLN A 177 -2.35 30.01 -9.63
N THR A 178 -3.65 30.01 -9.30
CA THR A 178 -4.53 28.85 -9.51
C THR A 178 -4.58 28.37 -10.96
N ALA A 179 -4.71 29.31 -11.91
CA ALA A 179 -4.70 28.97 -13.33
C ALA A 179 -3.38 28.31 -13.76
N THR A 180 -2.25 28.78 -13.23
CA THR A 180 -0.92 28.21 -13.49
C THR A 180 -0.83 26.80 -12.93
N ALA A 181 -1.20 26.59 -11.67
CA ALA A 181 -1.14 25.28 -11.02
C ALA A 181 -1.98 24.23 -11.78
N ILE A 182 -3.21 24.61 -12.18
CA ILE A 182 -4.08 23.75 -12.99
C ILE A 182 -3.44 23.47 -14.36
N SER A 183 -2.89 24.50 -15.03
CA SER A 183 -2.24 24.32 -16.35
C SER A 183 -0.99 23.44 -16.30
N GLN A 184 -0.33 23.36 -15.13
CA GLN A 184 0.83 22.52 -14.88
C GLN A 184 0.47 21.10 -14.42
N GLY A 185 -0.83 20.79 -14.29
CA GLY A 185 -1.30 19.44 -13.97
C GLY A 185 -1.35 19.11 -12.48
N TYR A 186 -1.27 20.10 -11.59
CA TYR A 186 -1.45 19.87 -10.16
C TYR A 186 -2.90 19.49 -9.83
N MET A 187 -3.06 18.57 -8.87
CA MET A 187 -4.34 18.21 -8.28
C MET A 187 -4.67 19.15 -7.12
N GLY A 188 -5.86 19.75 -7.12
CA GLY A 188 -6.29 20.62 -6.02
C GLY A 188 -6.80 19.81 -4.82
N LEU A 189 -6.20 20.02 -3.65
CA LEU A 189 -6.68 19.57 -2.36
C LEU A 189 -7.28 20.78 -1.62
N VAL A 190 -8.61 20.84 -1.59
CA VAL A 190 -9.33 21.99 -1.05
C VAL A 190 -9.63 21.75 0.42
N ASN A 191 -9.07 22.60 1.29
CA ASN A 191 -9.48 22.69 2.68
C ASN A 191 -10.96 23.09 2.77
N HIS A 192 -11.74 22.28 3.48
CA HIS A 192 -13.15 22.51 3.78
C HIS A 192 -13.40 22.53 5.31
N PHE A 193 -12.36 22.68 6.11
CA PHE A 193 -12.48 22.78 7.56
C PHE A 193 -12.55 24.24 8.00
N LEU A 194 -13.60 24.59 8.75
CA LEU A 194 -13.71 25.82 9.52
C LEU A 194 -13.26 25.51 10.94
N TYR A 195 -12.14 26.10 11.34
CA TYR A 195 -11.46 25.84 12.60
C TYR A 195 -12.00 26.76 13.69
N GLU A 196 -12.14 26.24 14.91
CA GLU A 196 -12.49 27.05 16.08
C GLU A 196 -11.25 27.38 16.90
N ASN A 197 -11.02 28.67 17.13
CA ASN A 197 -9.93 29.15 18.00
C ASN A 197 -10.28 28.90 19.47
N GLN A 198 -9.77 27.82 20.06
CA GLN A 198 -9.94 27.52 21.48
C GLN A 198 -8.76 28.04 22.33
N LEU A 199 -9.05 28.48 23.58
CA LEU A 199 -8.09 29.09 24.52
C LEU A 199 -6.89 28.18 24.87
N PHE A 200 -7.05 26.87 24.65
CA PHE A 200 -5.98 25.88 24.61
C PHE A 200 -6.14 25.14 23.29
N GLY A 201 -5.39 25.54 22.27
CA GLY A 201 -5.64 25.14 20.89
C GLY A 201 -5.90 23.63 20.72
N MET A 202 -7.08 23.31 20.20
CA MET A 202 -7.45 22.17 19.34
C MET A 202 -8.98 22.03 19.31
N ALA A 203 -9.61 22.38 18.18
CA ALA A 203 -10.82 21.73 17.67
C ALA A 203 -10.64 21.51 16.17
#